data_AF-A0A0Q7N8N1-F1
#
_entry.id   AF-A0A0Q7N8N1-F1
#
_cell.length_a   1.000
_cell.length_b   1.000
_cell.length_c   1.000
_cell.angle_alpha   90.00
_cell.angle_beta   90.00
_cell.angle_gamma   90.00
#
_symmetry.space_group_name_H-M   'P 1'
#
loop_
_entity.id
_entity.type
_entity.pdbx_description
1 polymer ?
#
loop_
_entity_poly.entity_id
_entity_poly.type
_entity_poly.pdbx_seq_one_letter_code
_entity_poly.pdbx_strand_id
1 'polypeptide(L)'
;MFSNVGWSETIILVIAALIIIGPERLPGALRWTIDSMRQLRDFAGGATTHLKQEIGPEFEELRKPLAELNKMRGMSPRSLLTQHLFDGDDSMLRDIEGALPTTGDLDVVSKPAPGPPATEPPSSSAPHGWQATDYT
;
A
#
# COMPACT_ATOMS: atom_id res chain seq x y z
N MET A 1 1.45 11.94 30.01
CA MET A 1 2.15 10.66 30.30
C MET A 1 2.71 9.99 29.05
N PHE A 2 2.13 10.22 27.87
CA PHE A 2 2.63 9.72 26.58
C PHE A 2 3.72 10.59 25.91
N SER A 3 4.04 11.75 26.48
CA SER A 3 5.05 12.69 25.94
C SER A 3 6.50 12.19 26.02
N ASN A 4 6.73 11.04 26.65
CA ASN A 4 8.02 10.33 26.70
C ASN A 4 8.06 9.11 25.77
N VAL A 5 7.02 8.86 24.97
CA VAL A 5 7.03 7.81 23.94
C VAL A 5 7.92 8.30 22.81
N GLY A 6 9.21 8.04 22.94
CA GLY A 6 10.20 8.35 21.91
C GLY A 6 10.06 7.42 20.71
N TRP A 7 10.72 7.79 19.61
CA TRP A 7 10.80 6.99 18.39
C TRP A 7 11.23 5.53 18.64
N SER A 8 12.06 5.27 19.65
CA SER A 8 12.46 3.92 20.08
C SER A 8 11.28 3.06 20.54
N GLU A 9 10.35 3.65 21.29
CA GLU A 9 9.19 2.95 21.83
C GLU A 9 8.18 2.63 20.71
N THR A 10 8.04 3.52 19.73
CA THR A 10 7.23 3.28 18.53
C THR A 10 7.75 2.08 17.73
N ILE A 11 9.07 1.94 17.58
CA ILE A 11 9.67 0.77 16.92
C ILE A 11 9.34 -0.52 17.66
N ILE A 12 9.43 -0.52 18.99
CA ILE A 12 9.07 -1.67 19.82
C ILE A 12 7.59 -2.05 19.61
N LEU A 13 6.70 -1.07 19.56
CA LEU A 13 5.27 -1.28 19.33
C LEU A 13 5.01 -1.87 17.93
N VAL A 14 5.69 -1.35 16.90
CA VAL A 14 5.59 -1.89 15.54
C VAL A 14 6.06 -3.34 15.50
N ILE A 15 7.19 -3.67 16.12
CA ILE A 15 7.69 -5.05 16.19
C ILE A 15 6.71 -5.95 16.96
N ALA A 16 6.19 -5.49 18.10
CA ALA A 16 5.19 -6.23 18.86
C ALA A 16 3.91 -6.48 18.05
N ALA A 17 3.43 -5.47 17.32
CA ALA A 17 2.28 -5.58 16.42
C ALA A 17 2.55 -6.57 15.29
N LEU A 18 3.74 -6.55 14.69
CA LEU A 18 4.16 -7.52 13.66
C LEU A 18 4.21 -8.94 14.21
N ILE A 19 4.62 -9.14 15.46
CA ILE A 19 4.65 -10.48 16.10
C ILE A 19 3.24 -10.97 16.43
N ILE A 20 2.40 -10.12 17.03
CA ILE A 20 1.04 -10.50 17.47
C ILE A 20 0.11 -10.75 16.28
N ILE A 21 0.12 -9.84 15.30
CA ILE A 21 -0.78 -9.90 14.13
C ILE A 21 -0.16 -10.76 13.01
N GLY A 22 1.16 -10.81 12.94
CA GLY A 22 1.91 -11.45 11.85
C GLY A 22 2.26 -10.45 10.73
N PRO A 23 3.50 -10.47 10.22
CA PRO A 23 3.98 -9.51 9.22
C PRO A 23 3.23 -9.58 7.89
N GLU A 24 2.65 -10.74 7.56
CA GLU A 24 1.88 -10.92 6.32
C GLU A 24 0.46 -10.38 6.42
N ARG A 25 -0.09 -10.24 7.63
CA ARG A 25 -1.51 -9.89 7.85
C ARG A 25 -1.72 -8.40 8.04
N LEU A 26 -0.74 -7.69 8.61
CA LEU A 26 -0.77 -6.23 8.76
C LEU A 26 -0.97 -5.47 7.43
N PRO A 27 -0.20 -5.73 6.36
CA PRO A 27 -0.40 -5.04 5.09
C PRO A 27 -1.77 -5.37 4.46
N GLY A 28 -2.27 -6.61 4.65
CA GLY A 28 -3.61 -6.99 4.21
C GLY A 28 -4.72 -6.24 4.96
N ALA A 29 -4.63 -6.15 6.29
CA ALA A 29 -5.60 -5.45 7.13
C ALA A 29 -5.63 -3.94 6.85
N LEU A 30 -4.46 -3.33 6.62
CA LEU A 30 -4.38 -1.92 6.26
C LEU A 30 -5.03 -1.64 4.91
N ARG A 31 -4.77 -2.49 3.90
CA ARG A 31 -5.43 -2.40 2.58
C ARG A 31 -6.94 -2.47 2.71
N TRP A 32 -7.46 -3.47 3.44
CA TRP A 32 -8.91 -3.60 3.68
C TRP A 32 -9.51 -2.37 4.37
N THR A 33 -8.80 -1.80 5.34
CA THR A 33 -9.27 -0.60 6.06
C THR A 33 -9.30 0.62 5.15
N ILE A 34 -8.24 0.83 4.36
CA ILE A 34 -8.15 1.94 3.40
C ILE A 34 -9.23 1.80 2.33
N ASP A 35 -9.41 0.60 1.78
CA ASP A 35 -10.43 0.32 0.78
C ASP A 35 -11.84 0.53 1.35
N SER A 36 -12.09 0.08 2.59
CA SER A 36 -13.35 0.32 3.30
C SER A 36 -13.61 1.80 3.52
N MET A 37 -12.59 2.57 3.91
CA MET A 37 -12.70 4.02 4.09
C MET A 37 -12.92 4.75 2.77
N ARG A 38 -12.30 4.29 1.68
CA ARG A 38 -12.49 4.83 0.33
C ARG A 38 -13.92 4.58 -0.14
N GLN A 39 -14.39 3.34 -0.01
CA GLN A 39 -15.75 2.95 -0.35
C GLN A 39 -16.79 3.71 0.49
N LEU A 40 -16.52 3.92 1.78
CA LEU A 40 -17.36 4.74 2.65
C LEU A 40 -17.41 6.20 2.20
N ARG A 41 -16.28 6.79 1.77
CA ARG A 41 -16.25 8.15 1.23
C ARG A 41 -17.04 8.26 -0.07
N ASP A 42 -16.89 7.29 -0.97
CA ASP A 42 -17.58 7.27 -2.25
C ASP A 42 -19.10 7.10 -2.04
N PHE A 43 -19.49 6.23 -1.11
CA PHE A 43 -20.88 6.03 -0.70
C PHE A 43 -21.47 7.27 -0.01
N ALA A 44 -20.73 7.89 0.91
CA ALA A 44 -21.14 9.12 1.57
C ALA A 44 -21.28 10.27 0.58
N GLY A 45 -20.38 10.43 -0.40
CA GLY A 45 -20.48 11.47 -1.43
C GLY A 45 -21.74 11.31 -2.31
N GLY A 46 -22.04 10.08 -2.72
CA GLY A 46 -23.26 9.76 -3.47
C GLY A 46 -24.54 9.96 -2.67
N ALA A 47 -24.60 9.42 -1.46
CA ALA A 47 -25.76 9.55 -0.57
C ALA A 47 -26.00 11.00 -0.13
N THR A 48 -24.95 11.78 0.14
CA THR A 48 -25.08 13.21 0.50
C THR A 48 -25.68 14.01 -0.66
N THR A 49 -25.38 13.65 -1.91
CA THR A 49 -25.93 14.33 -3.09
C THR A 49 -27.43 14.04 -3.24
N HIS A 50 -27.84 12.80 -3.00
CA HIS A 50 -29.25 12.41 -2.99
C HIS A 50 -30.03 12.97 -1.79
N LEU A 51 -29.47 12.91 -0.57
CA LEU A 51 -30.09 13.50 0.63
C LEU A 51 -30.19 15.02 0.55
N LYS A 52 -29.21 15.70 -0.05
CA LYS A 52 -29.26 17.16 -0.27
C LYS A 52 -30.41 17.55 -1.22
N GLN A 53 -30.76 16.68 -2.16
CA GLN A 53 -31.89 16.90 -3.07
C GLN A 53 -33.24 16.54 -2.43
N GLU A 54 -33.29 15.53 -1.55
CA GLU A 54 -34.55 15.05 -0.96
C GLU A 54 -34.93 15.70 0.39
N ILE A 55 -33.96 16.14 1.21
CA ILE A 55 -34.21 16.59 2.60
C ILE A 55 -34.20 18.13 2.75
N GLY A 56 -33.69 18.88 1.74
CA GLY A 56 -33.78 20.34 1.76
C GLY A 56 -33.04 21.00 2.96
N PRO A 57 -33.53 22.14 3.50
CA PRO A 57 -32.77 23.06 4.38
C PRO A 57 -32.23 22.45 5.68
N GLU A 58 -32.67 21.27 6.10
CA GLU A 58 -32.15 20.58 7.29
C GLU A 58 -30.69 20.09 7.10
N PHE A 59 -30.24 19.93 5.84
CA PHE A 59 -28.82 19.69 5.56
C PHE A 59 -27.94 20.90 5.91
N GLU A 60 -28.46 22.12 5.78
CA GLU A 60 -27.72 23.36 6.07
C GLU A 60 -27.47 23.53 7.59
N GLU A 61 -28.37 22.98 8.42
CA GLU A 61 -28.20 22.91 9.88
C GLU A 61 -27.12 21.90 10.28
N LEU A 62 -26.98 20.78 9.57
CA LEU A 62 -25.89 19.81 9.76
C LEU A 62 -24.56 20.30 9.20
N ARG A 63 -24.60 21.17 8.18
CA ARG A 63 -23.41 21.76 7.57
C ARG A 63 -22.67 22.67 8.54
N LYS A 64 -23.34 23.39 9.44
CA LYS A 64 -22.69 24.22 10.48
C LYS A 64 -21.80 23.41 11.43
N PRO A 65 -22.28 22.36 12.12
CA PRO A 65 -21.44 21.54 12.99
C PRO A 65 -20.41 20.73 12.21
N LEU A 66 -20.72 20.27 10.98
CA LEU A 66 -19.71 19.62 10.13
C LEU A 66 -18.60 20.59 9.70
N ALA A 67 -18.93 21.85 9.40
CA ALA A 67 -17.96 22.89 9.08
C ALA A 67 -17.13 23.29 10.30
N GLU A 68 -17.73 23.31 11.49
CA GLU A 68 -17.03 23.54 12.75
C GLU A 68 -16.06 22.39 13.07
N LEU A 69 -16.47 21.13 12.88
CA LEU A 69 -15.61 19.96 12.97
C LEU A 69 -14.49 19.99 11.92
N ASN A 70 -14.78 20.41 10.69
CA ASN A 70 -13.76 20.59 9.66
C ASN A 70 -12.79 21.73 9.99
N LYS A 71 -13.26 22.80 10.64
CA LYS A 71 -12.41 23.92 11.11
C LYS A 71 -11.50 23.45 12.25
N MET A 72 -11.98 22.61 13.16
CA MET A 72 -11.16 21.96 14.19
C MET A 72 -10.15 20.97 13.57
N ARG A 73 -10.53 20.26 12.50
CA ARG A 73 -9.64 19.40 11.70
C ARG A 73 -8.70 20.18 10.76
N GLY A 74 -8.90 21.49 10.62
CA GLY A 74 -8.05 22.39 9.83
C GLY A 74 -6.63 22.50 10.37
N MET A 75 -6.38 22.12 11.62
CA MET A 75 -5.08 21.62 12.06
C MET A 75 -4.87 20.24 11.43
N SER A 76 -4.40 20.24 10.18
CA SER A 76 -4.31 19.01 9.40
C SER A 76 -3.57 17.91 10.17
N PRO A 77 -4.07 16.65 10.17
CA PRO A 77 -3.42 15.54 10.86
C PRO A 77 -1.96 15.39 10.45
N ARG A 78 -1.65 15.71 9.19
CA ARG A 78 -0.30 15.71 8.64
C ARG A 78 0.57 16.82 9.27
N SER A 79 0.04 18.02 9.48
CA SER A 79 0.73 19.10 10.19
C SER A 79 0.95 18.76 11.66
N LEU A 80 -0.01 18.10 12.33
CA LEU A 80 0.16 17.65 13.71
C LEU A 80 1.21 16.54 13.81
N LEU A 81 1.17 15.56 12.93
CA LEU A 81 2.15 14.46 12.92
C LEU A 81 3.56 14.97 12.61
N THR A 82 3.69 15.91 11.67
CA THR A 82 4.97 16.58 11.35
C THR A 82 5.47 17.38 12.55
N GLN A 83 4.60 18.14 13.21
CA GLN A 83 4.97 18.93 14.38
C GLN A 83 5.27 18.08 15.63
N HIS A 84 4.62 16.92 15.79
CA HIS A 84 4.75 16.09 16.98
C HIS A 84 5.77 14.96 16.85
N LEU A 85 5.99 14.43 15.64
CA LEU A 85 6.92 13.31 15.42
C LEU A 85 8.21 13.77 14.74
N PHE A 86 8.12 14.76 13.85
CA PHE A 86 9.24 15.19 13.03
C PHE A 86 9.71 16.61 13.38
N ASP A 87 9.27 17.19 14.51
CA ASP A 87 9.63 18.54 14.95
C ASP A 87 9.47 19.64 13.87
N GLY A 88 8.53 19.45 12.93
CA GLY A 88 8.30 20.37 11.81
C GLY A 88 9.05 20.03 10.51
N ASP A 89 9.87 18.97 10.50
CA ASP A 89 10.61 18.50 9.33
C ASP A 89 9.76 17.53 8.47
N ASP A 90 9.34 17.96 7.27
CA ASP A 90 8.54 17.14 6.36
C ASP A 90 9.39 16.29 5.40
N SER A 91 10.72 16.44 5.42
CA SER A 91 11.63 15.79 4.46
C SER A 91 11.56 14.27 4.53
N MET A 92 11.58 13.69 5.75
CA MET A 92 11.45 12.25 5.94
C MET A 92 10.12 11.69 5.42
N LEU A 93 9.03 12.45 5.56
CA LEU A 93 7.72 12.03 5.05
C LEU A 93 7.70 12.01 3.52
N ARG A 94 8.34 12.99 2.87
CA ARG A 94 8.46 13.03 1.40
C ARG A 94 9.33 11.90 0.87
N ASP A 95 10.43 11.58 1.54
CA ASP A 95 11.32 10.48 1.16
C ASP A 95 10.59 9.13 1.25
N ILE A 96 9.83 8.91 2.32
CA ILE A 96 9.01 7.70 2.47
C ILE A 96 7.92 7.64 1.38
N GLU A 97 7.25 8.75 1.10
CA GLU A 97 6.20 8.80 0.06
C GLU A 97 6.77 8.57 -1.35
N GLY A 98 7.99 9.04 -1.62
CA GLY A 98 8.73 8.74 -2.84
C GLY A 98 9.26 7.31 -2.92
N ALA A 99 9.52 6.66 -1.79
CA ALA A 99 9.99 5.27 -1.71
C ALA A 99 8.85 4.24 -1.71
N LEU A 100 7.59 4.66 -1.55
CA LEU A 100 6.45 3.76 -1.65
C LEU A 100 6.29 3.33 -3.12
N PRO A 101 6.25 2.01 -3.40
CA PRO A 101 6.01 1.53 -4.74
C PRO A 101 4.66 2.05 -5.21
N THR A 102 4.66 2.85 -6.28
CA THR A 102 3.43 3.19 -6.99
C THR A 102 2.79 1.90 -7.48
N THR A 103 1.46 1.83 -7.55
CA THR A 103 0.70 0.62 -7.91
C THR A 103 1.18 -0.03 -9.23
N GLY A 104 1.93 0.69 -10.07
CA GLY A 104 2.58 0.17 -11.27
C GLY A 104 3.84 -0.68 -11.08
N ASP A 105 4.51 -0.65 -9.91
CA ASP A 105 5.77 -1.40 -9.68
C ASP A 105 5.54 -2.84 -9.16
N LEU A 106 4.29 -3.23 -8.90
CA LEU A 106 3.95 -4.56 -8.41
C LEU A 106 3.98 -5.65 -9.52
N ASP A 107 4.27 -5.28 -10.76
CA ASP A 107 4.37 -6.21 -11.91
C ASP A 107 5.80 -6.79 -12.11
N VAL A 108 6.78 -6.41 -11.28
CA VAL A 108 8.19 -6.78 -11.47
C VAL A 108 8.57 -8.16 -10.88
N VAL A 109 7.62 -8.90 -10.28
CA VAL A 109 7.86 -10.30 -9.83
C VAL A 109 7.58 -11.33 -10.94
N SER A 110 7.41 -10.91 -12.20
CA SER A 110 7.36 -11.82 -13.36
C SER A 110 8.69 -11.99 -14.10
N LYS A 111 9.84 -11.61 -13.52
CA LYS A 111 11.13 -11.95 -14.13
C LYS A 111 11.39 -13.45 -14.00
N PRO A 112 11.45 -14.23 -15.10
CA PRO A 112 11.83 -15.63 -15.02
C PRO A 112 13.25 -15.69 -14.46
N ALA A 113 13.45 -16.53 -13.45
CA ALA A 113 14.78 -16.83 -12.94
C ALA A 113 15.72 -17.21 -14.10
N PRO A 114 17.00 -16.78 -14.10
CA PRO A 114 17.99 -17.33 -15.01
C PRO A 114 18.06 -18.84 -14.79
N GLY A 115 17.77 -19.62 -15.84
CA GLY A 115 17.92 -21.07 -15.80
C GLY A 115 19.36 -21.46 -15.43
N PRO A 116 19.56 -22.69 -14.91
CA PRO A 116 20.90 -23.18 -14.57
C PRO A 116 21.84 -23.09 -15.78
N PRO A 117 23.16 -22.88 -15.54
CA PRO A 117 24.10 -22.49 -16.57
C PRO A 117 24.20 -23.57 -17.65
N ALA A 118 23.95 -23.16 -18.89
CA ALA A 118 24.39 -23.91 -20.06
C ALA A 118 25.92 -23.90 -20.07
N THR A 119 26.53 -25.03 -19.70
CA THR A 119 27.92 -25.30 -20.06
C THR A 119 27.93 -25.90 -21.47
N GLU A 120 28.61 -25.19 -22.37
CA GLU A 120 28.80 -25.44 -23.80
C GLU A 120 29.34 -26.84 -24.17
N PRO A 121 29.19 -27.25 -25.46
CA PRO A 121 29.64 -28.53 -26.00
C PRO A 121 31.18 -28.53 -26.18
N PRO A 122 31.81 -29.72 -26.20
CA PRO A 122 32.27 -30.23 -27.49
C PRO A 122 32.32 -31.76 -27.58
N SER A 123 31.96 -32.33 -28.73
CA SER A 123 32.91 -33.16 -29.51
C SER A 123 32.18 -33.85 -30.66
N SER A 124 32.58 -33.40 -31.84
CA SER A 124 32.49 -34.13 -33.10
C SER A 124 33.41 -35.36 -33.05
N SER A 125 32.87 -36.53 -33.39
CA SER A 125 33.59 -37.65 -33.99
C SER A 125 32.53 -38.65 -34.49
N ALA A 126 32.08 -38.56 -35.74
CA ALA A 126 32.68 -39.17 -36.93
C ALA A 126 31.94 -40.49 -37.30
N PRO A 127 31.93 -40.87 -38.60
CA PRO A 127 30.76 -41.40 -39.29
C PRO A 127 30.81 -42.93 -39.50
N HIS A 128 29.90 -43.44 -40.35
CA HIS A 128 29.67 -44.84 -40.82
C HIS A 128 28.40 -45.41 -40.17
N GLY A 129 27.36 -45.82 -40.88
CA GLY A 129 27.23 -46.37 -42.22
C GLY A 129 26.38 -47.64 -42.10
N TRP A 130 25.39 -47.80 -42.99
CA TRP A 130 24.49 -48.97 -43.18
C TRP A 130 23.32 -49.11 -42.19
N GLN A 131 22.11 -49.58 -42.54
CA GLN A 131 21.41 -49.97 -43.77
C GLN A 131 19.92 -50.16 -43.40
N ALA A 132 19.02 -50.04 -44.39
CA ALA A 132 17.74 -50.73 -44.63
C ALA A 132 16.93 -51.31 -43.44
N THR A 133 15.60 -51.17 -43.36
CA THR A 133 14.62 -51.68 -44.35
C THR A 133 13.24 -51.06 -44.12
N ASP A 134 12.52 -50.86 -45.23
CA ASP A 134 11.06 -50.77 -45.32
C ASP A 134 10.34 -51.84 -44.49
N TYR A 135 9.13 -51.55 -43.98
CA TYR A 135 7.94 -52.43 -44.10
C TYR A 135 6.70 -51.73 -43.50
N THR A 136 5.72 -51.54 -44.40
CA THR A 136 4.24 -51.42 -44.25
C THR A 136 3.63 -50.78 -43.00
#